data_AF-A0A5N6VYG4-F1
#
_entry.id   AF-A0A5N6VYG4-F1
#
_cell.length_a   1.000
_cell.length_b   1.000
_cell.length_c   1.000
_cell.angle_alpha   90.00
_cell.angle_beta   90.00
_cell.angle_gamma   90.00
#
_symmetry.space_group_name_H-M   'P 1'
#
loop_
_entity.id
_entity.type
_entity.pdbx_description
1 polymer ?
#
loop_
_entity_poly.entity_id
_entity_poly.type
_entity_poly.pdbx_seq_one_letter_code
_entity_poly.pdbx_strand_id
1 'polypeptide(L)'
;MTPRRASRKVPPGAKNHHRERKGLRRKRRADVHNRLGARIGINLKLYSRTKANRWDASHASFESSPNYTLTIADSQDVGEDVREMYEGSDSESPPSDIEDLIPHWQDIVDEHSEFDWLEVIEGRATYQQNSRSPVEDSGHCRALLVRKSEIMDTFWEDMEAPEHQLAELAFELFDRFGSFKTTFQGASSETRIRSSKLAGAILELASKKSKRFIGITGPGVAEDEWTSVTEDDISQQTEDIALSFWRKLQFRGIGCSRWLCYSPDTRHKSRSLAIEHDFDLPHVPQVPDTPEIDSLMKNISVIDDAECLKRLRKVLGDASPEDIRWEARDNHGNTLLHLAPWSSKSQSTRWIIQRNSGLLSRLNSKGDTPLEALGAYMERKRTITQFRFLRTDVSDMFTRFDNTILSCLCLLRGLAIEDISEDEHSRLKFGCTCGNCLGGFLSPRVLDMLLFSAETIFDLIYTVGNRYDGHEWCRYYEGLLEYLPDPIAQSLTIRDDMRTGFCMLWKYLATCLRERMLPTDENVLLLVRNSNDWPPHCRNFIQKGGSISSAATMLFQQTMELEQLYDFEKGPAGVANMPKSKA
;
A
#
# COMPACT_ATOMS: atom_id res chain seq x y z
N MET A 1 -7.00 61.95 71.96
CA MET A 1 -6.12 60.78 71.74
C MET A 1 -5.51 60.88 70.35
N THR A 2 -4.19 60.77 70.23
CA THR A 2 -3.44 60.31 69.04
C THR A 2 -3.51 58.77 68.95
N PRO A 3 -3.04 58.07 67.90
CA PRO A 3 -2.19 58.45 66.76
C PRO A 3 -2.78 58.09 65.35
N ARG A 4 -2.17 58.33 64.17
CA ARG A 4 -1.04 59.18 63.71
C ARG A 4 -1.24 59.56 62.21
N ARG A 5 -0.35 60.44 61.70
CA ARG A 5 -0.17 60.89 60.29
C ARG A 5 0.06 59.69 59.31
N ALA A 6 -0.07 59.82 57.98
CA ALA A 6 0.30 60.96 57.13
C ALA A 6 -0.44 61.09 55.77
N SER A 7 -0.11 62.16 55.03
CA SER A 7 -0.64 62.54 53.69
C SER A 7 0.38 62.25 52.56
N ARG A 8 -0.01 62.16 51.29
CA ARG A 8 -0.27 63.25 50.30
C ARG A 8 -1.27 62.74 49.24
N LYS A 9 -2.38 63.39 48.93
CA LYS A 9 -2.56 64.66 48.17
C LYS A 9 -1.98 64.67 46.74
N VAL A 10 -2.87 64.42 45.77
CA VAL A 10 -2.78 64.87 44.36
C VAL A 10 -3.41 66.28 44.26
N PRO A 11 -2.86 67.22 43.47
CA PRO A 11 -3.49 68.51 43.16
C PRO A 11 -4.36 68.46 41.87
N PRO A 12 -5.34 69.37 41.68
CA PRO A 12 -6.46 69.15 40.76
C PRO A 12 -6.52 70.10 39.55
N GLY A 13 -7.39 69.77 38.57
CA GLY A 13 -7.76 70.66 37.47
C GLY A 13 -9.01 70.18 36.73
N ALA A 14 -10.20 70.54 37.23
CA ALA A 14 -11.49 70.15 36.63
C ALA A 14 -12.53 71.28 36.76
N LYS A 15 -13.53 71.24 35.85
CA LYS A 15 -14.62 72.21 35.53
C LYS A 15 -14.36 72.98 34.21
N ASN A 16 -15.35 73.24 33.36
CA ASN A 16 -16.81 73.03 33.48
C ASN A 16 -17.43 72.31 32.26
N HIS A 17 -18.64 71.77 32.45
CA HIS A 17 -19.36 70.95 31.48
C HIS A 17 -20.26 71.73 30.51
N HIS A 18 -20.70 71.03 29.45
CA HIS A 18 -21.89 71.28 28.64
C HIS A 18 -21.96 72.55 27.75
N ARG A 19 -21.21 72.54 26.63
CA ARG A 19 -21.71 73.16 25.39
C ARG A 19 -21.36 72.46 24.06
N GLU A 20 -21.09 71.15 24.05
CA GLU A 20 -20.57 70.47 22.84
C GLU A 20 -21.18 69.08 22.51
N ARG A 21 -22.51 68.95 22.54
CA ARG A 21 -23.22 67.73 22.05
C ARG A 21 -23.41 67.72 20.53
N LYS A 22 -22.31 67.66 19.75
CA LYS A 22 -22.36 67.30 18.31
C LYS A 22 -21.09 66.71 17.67
N GLY A 23 -19.93 66.73 18.34
CA GLY A 23 -18.67 66.15 17.81
C GLY A 23 -18.43 64.66 18.10
N LEU A 24 -19.18 64.04 19.02
CA LEU A 24 -18.78 62.81 19.71
C LEU A 24 -19.12 61.49 18.97
N ARG A 25 -18.78 61.37 17.69
CA ARG A 25 -18.89 60.08 16.95
C ARG A 25 -17.84 59.80 15.86
N ARG A 26 -16.82 60.65 15.66
CA ARG A 26 -15.79 60.49 14.60
C ARG A 26 -14.32 60.45 15.05
N LYS A 27 -14.00 60.42 16.36
CA LYS A 27 -12.63 60.27 16.89
C LYS A 27 -12.45 59.12 17.90
N ARG A 28 -12.84 57.90 17.47
CA ARG A 28 -12.46 56.60 18.09
C ARG A 28 -12.35 55.51 17.01
N ARG A 29 -11.56 55.78 15.96
CA ARG A 29 -11.28 54.84 14.85
C ARG A 29 -9.88 55.00 14.22
N ALA A 30 -9.00 55.69 14.94
CA ALA A 30 -7.55 55.70 14.75
C ALA A 30 -6.91 55.43 16.12
N ASP A 31 -5.65 55.00 16.14
CA ASP A 31 -4.84 54.74 17.34
C ASP A 31 -5.34 53.63 18.27
N VAL A 32 -5.66 52.48 17.67
CA VAL A 32 -5.17 51.20 18.21
C VAL A 32 -4.09 50.72 17.25
N HIS A 33 -2.88 50.44 17.74
CA HIS A 33 -1.72 50.27 16.88
C HIS A 33 -1.83 49.03 15.97
N ASN A 34 -1.76 49.26 14.66
CA ASN A 34 -1.16 48.28 13.76
C ASN A 34 0.29 48.05 14.22
N ARG A 35 0.56 46.90 14.84
CA ARG A 35 1.94 46.46 15.04
C ARG A 35 2.49 46.04 13.67
N LEU A 36 3.33 46.91 13.11
CA LEU A 36 4.18 46.59 11.96
C LEU A 36 5.17 45.50 12.38
N GLY A 37 4.77 44.25 12.11
CA GLY A 37 5.59 43.07 12.26
C GLY A 37 5.42 42.20 11.01
N ALA A 38 6.43 41.38 10.73
CA ALA A 38 6.42 40.53 9.56
C ALA A 38 5.25 39.54 9.59
N ARG A 39 4.53 39.43 8.48
CA ARG A 39 3.39 38.53 8.29
C ARG A 39 3.86 37.30 7.52
N ILE A 40 3.37 36.13 7.91
CA ILE A 40 3.47 34.89 7.14
C ILE A 40 2.03 34.54 6.75
N GLY A 41 1.76 34.47 5.45
CA GLY A 41 0.47 34.08 4.91
C GLY A 41 0.58 32.74 4.19
N ILE A 42 -0.15 31.73 4.67
CA ILE A 42 -0.25 30.43 4.01
C ILE A 42 -1.53 30.44 3.18
N ASN A 43 -1.41 30.37 1.85
CA ASN A 43 -2.54 29.96 1.03
C ASN A 43 -2.51 28.43 0.94
N LEU A 44 -3.65 27.79 1.16
CA LEU A 44 -3.89 26.42 0.72
C LEU A 44 -4.89 26.46 -0.43
N LYS A 45 -4.61 25.75 -1.52
CA LYS A 45 -5.55 25.48 -2.60
C LYS A 45 -5.90 23.99 -2.55
N LEU A 46 -7.19 23.68 -2.44
CA LEU A 46 -7.72 22.32 -2.52
C LEU A 46 -8.49 22.18 -3.82
N TYR A 47 -8.16 21.15 -4.60
CA TYR A 47 -8.93 20.68 -5.73
C TYR A 47 -9.89 19.57 -5.24
N SER A 48 -11.16 19.62 -5.62
CA SER A 48 -12.17 18.70 -5.05
C SER A 48 -13.43 18.56 -5.93
N ARG A 49 -13.79 17.32 -6.25
CA ARG A 49 -14.82 16.97 -7.25
C ARG A 49 -16.27 17.36 -6.93
N THR A 50 -16.62 17.72 -5.68
CA THR A 50 -18.05 17.74 -5.25
C THR A 50 -18.52 19.02 -4.56
N LYS A 51 -19.33 19.80 -5.28
CA LYS A 51 -20.18 20.90 -4.75
C LYS A 51 -21.03 20.51 -3.53
N ALA A 52 -21.32 19.21 -3.35
CA ALA A 52 -22.08 18.68 -2.22
C ALA A 52 -21.31 18.75 -0.87
N ASN A 53 -19.98 18.55 -0.87
CA ASN A 53 -19.15 18.59 0.33
C ASN A 53 -18.54 19.98 0.54
N ARG A 54 -19.40 21.02 0.58
CA ARG A 54 -18.99 22.36 1.02
C ARG A 54 -18.28 22.27 2.36
N TRP A 55 -16.99 22.61 2.37
CA TRP A 55 -16.35 23.13 3.57
C TRP A 55 -17.03 24.44 3.91
N ASP A 56 -17.98 24.43 4.84
CA ASP A 56 -18.57 25.67 5.31
C ASP A 56 -17.54 26.44 6.15
N ALA A 57 -17.09 27.58 5.62
CA ALA A 57 -16.22 28.50 6.33
C ALA A 57 -16.84 29.06 7.63
N SER A 58 -18.16 28.92 7.84
CA SER A 58 -18.83 29.22 9.11
C SER A 58 -18.60 28.17 10.20
N HIS A 59 -18.26 26.92 9.82
CA HIS A 59 -17.89 25.85 10.75
C HIS A 59 -16.39 25.85 11.12
N ALA A 60 -15.56 26.59 10.39
CA ALA A 60 -14.35 27.13 10.99
C ALA A 60 -14.76 28.18 12.03
N SER A 61 -14.50 27.90 13.31
CA SER A 61 -14.79 28.84 14.40
C SER A 61 -14.15 30.20 14.10
N PHE A 62 -14.95 31.27 14.08
CA PHE A 62 -14.55 32.61 13.59
C PHE A 62 -13.58 33.39 14.49
N GLU A 63 -12.73 32.69 15.26
CA GLU A 63 -11.44 33.20 15.67
C GLU A 63 -10.46 33.01 14.51
N SER A 64 -10.21 34.09 13.77
CA SER A 64 -9.29 34.07 12.63
C SER A 64 -7.85 33.79 13.10
N SER A 65 -7.41 32.53 13.00
CA SER A 65 -5.99 32.16 13.01
C SER A 65 -5.27 33.01 11.94
N PRO A 66 -4.45 34.01 12.32
CA PRO A 66 -4.26 35.23 11.51
C PRO A 66 -3.29 35.08 10.32
N ASN A 67 -3.02 33.83 9.90
CA ASN A 67 -1.89 33.44 9.06
C ASN A 67 -2.28 32.52 7.89
N TYR A 68 -3.55 32.18 7.65
CA TYR A 68 -3.93 31.37 6.49
C TYR A 68 -5.19 31.81 5.75
N THR A 69 -5.23 31.49 4.45
CA THR A 69 -6.36 31.62 3.53
C THR A 69 -6.57 30.26 2.87
N LEU A 70 -7.80 29.75 2.84
CA LEU A 70 -8.14 28.54 2.08
C LEU A 70 -8.87 28.98 0.80
N THR A 71 -8.30 28.65 -0.34
CA THR A 71 -8.95 28.69 -1.65
C THR A 71 -9.44 27.28 -1.98
N ILE A 72 -10.65 27.13 -2.50
CA ILE A 72 -11.13 25.90 -3.10
C ILE A 72 -11.28 26.18 -4.60
N ALA A 73 -10.82 25.26 -5.44
CA ALA A 73 -11.05 25.32 -6.88
C ALA A 73 -11.86 24.09 -7.31
N ASP A 74 -12.86 24.34 -8.16
CA ASP A 74 -13.70 23.34 -8.79
C ASP A 74 -13.40 23.36 -10.30
N SER A 75 -13.22 22.20 -10.94
CA SER A 75 -13.01 22.13 -12.38
C SER A 75 -14.21 22.64 -13.19
N GLN A 76 -15.39 22.76 -12.56
CA GLN A 76 -16.58 23.36 -13.16
C GLN A 76 -16.66 24.89 -13.07
N ASP A 77 -15.90 25.56 -12.20
CA ASP A 77 -16.01 27.03 -12.05
C ASP A 77 -15.43 27.76 -13.28
N VAL A 78 -14.52 27.12 -14.02
CA VAL A 78 -14.08 27.56 -15.37
C VAL A 78 -15.26 27.60 -16.36
N GLY A 79 -16.31 26.82 -16.10
CA GLY A 79 -17.45 26.63 -16.99
C GLY A 79 -18.49 27.74 -16.99
N GLU A 80 -18.57 28.61 -15.97
CA GLU A 80 -19.51 29.76 -15.98
C GLU A 80 -18.88 31.00 -16.63
N ASP A 81 -17.67 31.40 -16.22
CA ASP A 81 -16.96 32.55 -16.82
C ASP A 81 -16.74 32.37 -18.34
N VAL A 82 -16.45 31.14 -18.80
CA VAL A 82 -16.35 30.85 -20.24
C VAL A 82 -17.72 30.82 -20.92
N ARG A 83 -18.79 30.38 -20.25
CA ARG A 83 -20.14 30.38 -20.86
C ARG A 83 -20.69 31.79 -21.05
N GLU A 84 -20.51 32.71 -20.11
CA GLU A 84 -20.94 34.11 -20.29
C GLU A 84 -20.24 34.78 -21.49
N MET A 85 -19.00 34.39 -21.83
CA MET A 85 -18.32 34.88 -23.04
C MET A 85 -18.88 34.32 -24.36
N TYR A 86 -19.68 33.24 -24.32
CA TYR A 86 -20.18 32.53 -25.51
C TYR A 86 -21.72 32.44 -25.62
N GLU A 87 -22.50 33.10 -24.75
CA GLU A 87 -23.98 33.22 -24.87
C GLU A 87 -24.48 34.06 -26.09
N GLY A 88 -23.72 34.09 -27.18
CA GLY A 88 -24.05 34.79 -28.42
C GLY A 88 -23.45 34.16 -29.70
N SER A 89 -23.00 32.89 -29.66
CA SER A 89 -22.43 32.19 -30.82
C SER A 89 -23.08 30.82 -31.03
N ASP A 90 -23.71 30.62 -32.19
CA ASP A 90 -24.43 29.38 -32.57
C ASP A 90 -23.49 28.21 -32.95
N SER A 91 -22.46 27.95 -32.14
CA SER A 91 -21.42 26.95 -32.39
C SER A 91 -21.36 25.90 -31.27
N GLU A 92 -21.90 24.70 -31.51
CA GLU A 92 -22.01 23.59 -30.54
C GLU A 92 -20.69 22.89 -30.15
N SER A 93 -19.54 23.53 -30.38
CA SER A 93 -18.20 22.99 -30.05
C SER A 93 -17.29 24.07 -29.46
N PRO A 94 -16.60 23.82 -28.33
CA PRO A 94 -15.48 24.65 -27.89
C PRO A 94 -14.33 24.64 -28.91
N PRO A 95 -13.48 25.69 -28.96
CA PRO A 95 -12.20 25.63 -29.67
C PRO A 95 -11.30 24.54 -29.08
N SER A 96 -10.42 23.95 -29.89
CA SER A 96 -9.41 22.99 -29.42
C SER A 96 -8.34 23.63 -28.53
N ASP A 97 -8.17 24.95 -28.62
CA ASP A 97 -6.98 25.67 -28.17
C ASP A 97 -7.29 26.55 -26.94
N ILE A 98 -8.00 25.99 -25.94
CA ILE A 98 -8.36 26.70 -24.69
C ILE A 98 -7.11 27.12 -23.88
N GLU A 99 -6.02 26.35 -23.99
CA GLU A 99 -4.77 26.59 -23.25
C GLU A 99 -4.11 27.93 -23.60
N ASP A 100 -4.21 28.37 -24.85
CA ASP A 100 -3.68 29.66 -25.34
C ASP A 100 -4.56 30.87 -24.94
N LEU A 101 -5.81 30.63 -24.52
CA LEU A 101 -6.80 31.67 -24.23
C LEU A 101 -6.89 32.05 -22.76
N ILE A 102 -6.42 31.19 -21.84
CA ILE A 102 -6.51 31.39 -20.38
C ILE A 102 -5.10 31.53 -19.78
N PRO A 103 -4.61 32.77 -19.55
CA PRO A 103 -3.44 32.99 -18.70
C PRO A 103 -3.67 32.33 -17.35
N HIS A 104 -2.71 31.51 -16.90
CA HIS A 104 -2.80 30.71 -15.67
C HIS A 104 -3.76 29.49 -15.69
N TRP A 105 -4.08 28.92 -16.86
CA TRP A 105 -4.73 27.59 -16.99
C TRP A 105 -4.16 26.52 -16.03
N GLN A 106 -2.83 26.45 -15.92
CA GLN A 106 -2.09 25.56 -15.03
C GLN A 106 -2.25 25.88 -13.52
N ASP A 107 -2.49 27.14 -13.13
CA ASP A 107 -2.84 27.48 -11.73
C ASP A 107 -4.34 27.29 -11.45
N ILE A 108 -5.12 26.66 -12.35
CA ILE A 108 -6.58 26.51 -12.26
C ILE A 108 -7.01 25.04 -12.27
N VAL A 109 -6.61 24.26 -13.29
CA VAL A 109 -7.04 22.87 -13.52
C VAL A 109 -6.36 21.88 -12.57
N ASP A 110 -7.10 20.85 -12.14
CA ASP A 110 -6.55 19.70 -11.40
C ASP A 110 -5.95 18.69 -12.38
N GLU A 111 -4.64 18.49 -12.30
CA GLU A 111 -3.88 17.53 -13.14
C GLU A 111 -4.24 16.06 -12.88
N HIS A 112 -5.02 15.78 -11.83
CA HIS A 112 -5.52 14.46 -11.47
C HIS A 112 -7.06 14.38 -11.43
N SER A 113 -7.74 15.27 -12.17
CA SER A 113 -9.21 15.37 -12.20
C SER A 113 -9.96 14.10 -12.64
N GLU A 114 -9.27 13.14 -13.27
CA GLU A 114 -9.77 11.82 -13.66
C GLU A 114 -9.79 10.80 -12.50
N PHE A 115 -9.04 11.05 -11.43
CA PHE A 115 -8.93 10.15 -10.28
C PHE A 115 -9.95 10.52 -9.20
N ASP A 116 -11.18 10.02 -9.35
CA ASP A 116 -12.34 10.25 -8.47
C ASP A 116 -12.07 10.16 -6.94
N TRP A 117 -11.10 9.33 -6.56
CA TRP A 117 -10.68 8.97 -5.21
C TRP A 117 -9.50 9.81 -4.66
N LEU A 118 -8.98 10.74 -5.45
CA LEU A 118 -7.80 11.55 -5.14
C LEU A 118 -8.21 13.02 -4.97
N GLU A 119 -7.67 13.69 -3.95
CA GLU A 119 -7.80 15.15 -3.81
C GLU A 119 -6.42 15.79 -3.67
N VAL A 120 -6.06 16.68 -4.60
CA VAL A 120 -4.77 17.40 -4.59
C VAL A 120 -4.85 18.61 -3.65
N ILE A 121 -3.81 18.78 -2.83
CA ILE A 121 -3.65 19.91 -1.90
C ILE A 121 -2.34 20.63 -2.24
N GLU A 122 -2.45 21.83 -2.80
CA GLU A 122 -1.34 22.78 -2.88
C GLU A 122 -1.29 23.66 -1.63
N GLY A 123 -0.08 24.01 -1.21
CA GLY A 123 0.18 25.06 -0.22
C GLY A 123 1.29 25.98 -0.68
N ARG A 124 1.04 27.30 -0.69
CA ARG A 124 2.05 28.34 -0.96
C ARG A 124 2.20 29.23 0.27
N ALA A 125 3.41 29.26 0.84
CA ALA A 125 3.72 30.01 2.06
C ALA A 125 4.45 31.32 1.71
N THR A 126 3.76 32.45 1.89
CA THR A 126 4.28 33.78 1.58
C THR A 126 4.75 34.54 2.82
N TYR A 127 5.73 35.41 2.63
CA TYR A 127 6.29 36.30 3.65
C TYR A 127 6.14 37.77 3.25
N GLN A 128 5.77 38.62 4.22
CA GLN A 128 5.75 40.06 4.04
C GLN A 128 6.40 40.74 5.26
N GLN A 129 7.62 41.24 5.10
CA GLN A 129 8.41 41.80 6.21
C GLN A 129 7.72 42.98 6.92
N ASN A 130 7.00 43.83 6.16
CA ASN A 130 6.19 44.94 6.64
C ASN A 130 5.04 45.20 5.66
N SER A 131 3.97 45.91 6.07
CA SER A 131 2.80 46.21 5.23
C SER A 131 3.04 47.22 4.06
N ARG A 132 4.29 47.37 3.64
CA ARG A 132 4.76 48.14 2.48
C ARG A 132 5.85 47.40 1.68
N SER A 133 6.32 46.26 2.17
CA SER A 133 7.20 45.36 1.42
C SER A 133 6.38 44.62 0.36
N PRO A 134 7.01 44.17 -0.74
CA PRO A 134 6.41 43.11 -1.57
C PRO A 134 6.09 41.88 -0.71
N VAL A 135 5.18 41.05 -1.22
CA VAL A 135 4.92 39.72 -0.69
C VAL A 135 5.86 38.78 -1.45
N GLU A 136 6.77 38.15 -0.74
CA GLU A 136 7.74 37.19 -1.27
C GLU A 136 7.15 35.78 -1.11
N ASP A 137 7.25 34.92 -2.13
CA ASP A 137 7.05 33.49 -1.90
C ASP A 137 8.22 32.97 -1.04
N SER A 138 7.94 32.01 -0.16
CA SER A 138 8.86 31.48 0.84
C SER A 138 8.71 29.97 1.04
N GLY A 139 7.97 29.28 0.16
CA GLY A 139 7.94 27.83 0.08
C GLY A 139 6.62 27.27 -0.43
N HIS A 140 6.72 26.37 -1.40
CA HIS A 140 5.63 25.54 -1.90
C HIS A 140 5.58 24.18 -1.15
N CYS A 141 4.43 23.51 -1.17
CA CYS A 141 4.26 22.11 -0.78
C CYS A 141 3.02 21.54 -1.47
N ARG A 142 3.17 20.41 -2.15
CA ARG A 142 2.09 19.63 -2.78
C ARG A 142 1.85 18.37 -1.94
N ALA A 143 0.59 17.96 -1.79
CA ALA A 143 0.21 16.79 -1.00
C ALA A 143 -1.06 16.13 -1.56
N LEU A 144 -1.14 14.80 -1.44
CA LEU A 144 -2.22 13.98 -1.99
C LEU A 144 -3.08 13.39 -0.86
N LEU A 145 -4.40 13.52 -0.98
CA LEU A 145 -5.36 12.92 -0.05
C LEU A 145 -6.10 11.74 -0.71
N VAL A 146 -5.58 10.53 -0.48
CA VAL A 146 -6.09 9.27 -1.06
C VAL A 146 -7.31 8.74 -0.29
N ARG A 147 -8.40 8.46 -0.99
CA ARG A 147 -9.61 7.82 -0.46
C ARG A 147 -9.50 6.28 -0.52
N LYS A 148 -8.65 5.66 0.33
CA LYS A 148 -8.44 4.19 0.34
C LYS A 148 -9.74 3.36 0.22
N SER A 149 -10.82 3.78 0.89
CA SER A 149 -12.11 3.07 0.89
C SER A 149 -12.79 2.96 -0.47
N GLU A 150 -12.38 3.76 -1.45
CA GLU A 150 -12.94 3.83 -2.80
C GLU A 150 -12.08 3.06 -3.83
N ILE A 151 -10.85 2.67 -3.45
CA ILE A 151 -9.88 1.92 -4.27
C ILE A 151 -9.34 0.67 -3.56
N MET A 152 -10.13 0.08 -2.65
CA MET A 152 -9.59 -0.96 -1.75
C MET A 152 -9.21 -2.25 -2.49
N ASP A 153 -9.96 -2.61 -3.53
CA ASP A 153 -9.81 -3.90 -4.22
C ASP A 153 -8.86 -3.80 -5.44
N THR A 154 -8.62 -2.58 -5.93
CA THR A 154 -7.71 -2.21 -7.05
C THR A 154 -6.49 -1.41 -6.58
N PHE A 155 -6.21 -1.36 -5.27
CA PHE A 155 -5.34 -0.36 -4.62
C PHE A 155 -3.96 -0.17 -5.26
N TRP A 156 -3.30 -1.24 -5.70
CA TRP A 156 -1.98 -1.16 -6.35
C TRP A 156 -2.04 -0.67 -7.80
N GLU A 157 -3.13 -0.89 -8.53
CA GLU A 157 -3.32 -0.42 -9.89
C GLU A 157 -3.68 1.07 -9.89
N ASP A 158 -4.64 1.46 -9.04
CA ASP A 158 -5.02 2.86 -8.83
C ASP A 158 -3.83 3.71 -8.35
N MET A 159 -3.04 3.23 -7.38
CA MET A 159 -1.91 4.00 -6.85
C MET A 159 -0.70 4.06 -7.80
N GLU A 160 -0.63 3.23 -8.85
CA GLU A 160 0.43 3.29 -9.88
C GLU A 160 0.19 4.41 -10.90
N ALA A 161 -1.07 4.73 -11.22
CA ALA A 161 -1.42 5.56 -12.36
C ALA A 161 -1.14 7.08 -12.20
N PRO A 162 -1.38 7.75 -11.05
CA PRO A 162 -1.16 9.19 -10.94
C PRO A 162 0.32 9.60 -10.88
N GLU A 163 1.10 8.98 -9.99
CA GLU A 163 2.46 9.44 -9.65
C GLU A 163 3.40 8.31 -9.23
N HIS A 164 4.64 8.36 -9.69
CA HIS A 164 5.66 7.34 -9.37
C HIS A 164 5.95 7.22 -7.87
N GLN A 165 5.93 8.34 -7.12
CA GLN A 165 6.18 8.37 -5.68
C GLN A 165 5.00 7.78 -4.88
N LEU A 166 3.75 8.05 -5.32
CA LEU A 166 2.53 7.45 -4.76
C LEU A 166 2.52 5.93 -4.95
N ALA A 167 2.97 5.49 -6.12
CA ALA A 167 3.13 4.11 -6.48
C ALA A 167 4.22 3.40 -5.65
N GLU A 168 5.40 4.02 -5.50
CA GLU A 168 6.45 3.49 -4.62
C GLU A 168 5.97 3.32 -3.18
N LEU A 169 5.22 4.30 -2.65
CA LEU A 169 4.59 4.22 -1.34
C LEU A 169 3.64 3.01 -1.23
N ALA A 170 2.79 2.80 -2.24
CA ALA A 170 1.83 1.69 -2.29
C ALA A 170 2.55 0.32 -2.30
N PHE A 171 3.52 0.12 -3.19
CA PHE A 171 4.22 -1.14 -3.35
C PHE A 171 5.29 -1.40 -2.27
N GLU A 172 5.81 -0.38 -1.59
CA GLU A 172 6.77 -0.55 -0.48
C GLU A 172 6.04 -0.94 0.82
N LEU A 173 5.05 -0.16 1.26
CA LEU A 173 4.45 -0.29 2.59
C LEU A 173 3.20 -1.18 2.69
N PHE A 174 2.43 -1.30 1.62
CA PHE A 174 1.08 -1.89 1.65
C PHE A 174 0.98 -3.18 0.83
N ASP A 175 0.04 -4.04 1.19
CA ASP A 175 -0.46 -5.12 0.33
C ASP A 175 -1.39 -4.59 -0.78
N ARG A 176 -1.80 -5.47 -1.70
CA ARG A 176 -2.72 -5.15 -2.82
C ARG A 176 -4.11 -4.65 -2.38
N PHE A 177 -4.41 -4.69 -1.08
CA PHE A 177 -5.64 -4.19 -0.48
C PHE A 177 -5.39 -2.96 0.42
N GLY A 178 -4.26 -2.28 0.23
CA GLY A 178 -3.86 -1.06 0.93
C GLY A 178 -3.65 -1.22 2.43
N SER A 179 -3.35 -2.41 2.92
CA SER A 179 -3.12 -2.71 4.36
C SER A 179 -1.62 -2.84 4.64
N PHE A 180 -1.16 -2.34 5.78
CA PHE A 180 0.27 -2.33 6.09
C PHE A 180 0.86 -3.75 6.14
N LYS A 181 1.99 -3.94 5.45
CA LYS A 181 2.81 -5.15 5.58
C LYS A 181 3.26 -5.33 7.02
N THR A 182 3.40 -6.58 7.44
CA THR A 182 3.61 -6.97 8.86
C THR A 182 5.00 -6.62 9.44
N THR A 183 5.88 -5.98 8.66
CA THR A 183 7.32 -5.81 8.92
C THR A 183 7.73 -4.51 9.64
N PHE A 184 6.85 -3.53 9.90
CA PHE A 184 7.27 -2.12 10.04
C PHE A 184 6.77 -1.32 11.28
N GLN A 185 7.52 -1.20 12.41
CA GLN A 185 7.10 -0.45 13.65
C GLN A 185 8.23 0.17 14.62
N GLY A 186 8.76 1.44 14.50
CA GLY A 186 9.38 2.29 15.63
C GLY A 186 10.72 3.14 15.45
N ALA A 187 11.33 3.94 16.39
CA ALA A 187 10.86 4.97 17.42
C ALA A 187 11.85 5.60 18.57
N SER A 188 12.28 6.89 18.92
CA SER A 188 12.69 8.29 18.41
C SER A 188 13.27 9.38 19.53
N SER A 189 14.13 10.49 19.32
CA SER A 189 14.55 11.85 20.05
C SER A 189 15.06 13.17 19.26
N GLU A 190 14.94 14.47 19.74
CA GLU A 190 14.81 15.84 19.02
C GLU A 190 15.99 16.42 18.12
N THR A 191 15.96 17.48 17.22
CA THR A 191 15.39 18.88 17.28
C THR A 191 15.37 19.77 15.96
N ARG A 192 14.36 20.69 15.73
CA ARG A 192 14.33 22.02 14.95
C ARG A 192 14.61 22.25 13.42
N ILE A 193 14.08 23.27 12.68
CA ILE A 193 12.73 23.90 12.43
C ILE A 193 12.80 24.99 11.31
N ARG A 194 11.84 25.04 10.35
CA ARG A 194 11.26 26.31 9.79
C ARG A 194 10.00 26.13 8.93
N SER A 195 9.98 25.21 7.96
CA SER A 195 8.86 24.95 7.01
C SER A 195 7.61 24.31 7.66
N SER A 196 7.60 24.21 8.99
CA SER A 196 6.66 23.40 9.78
C SER A 196 5.20 23.86 9.72
N LYS A 197 4.95 25.15 9.44
CA LYS A 197 3.59 25.69 9.42
C LYS A 197 2.76 25.23 8.22
N LEU A 198 3.41 25.00 7.08
CA LEU A 198 2.73 24.64 5.83
C LEU A 198 2.20 23.19 5.90
N ALA A 199 3.08 22.24 6.19
CA ALA A 199 2.71 20.85 6.48
C ALA A 199 1.72 20.74 7.65
N GLY A 200 1.85 21.56 8.70
CA GLY A 200 0.88 21.63 9.80
C GLY A 200 -0.52 22.04 9.35
N ALA A 201 -0.63 23.00 8.42
CA ALA A 201 -1.92 23.43 7.86
C ALA A 201 -2.55 22.37 6.95
N ILE A 202 -1.74 21.64 6.17
CA ILE A 202 -2.21 20.50 5.34
C ILE A 202 -2.75 19.37 6.24
N LEU A 203 -2.06 19.03 7.35
CA LEU A 203 -2.56 18.05 8.32
C LEU A 203 -3.85 18.53 9.04
N GLU A 204 -3.99 19.83 9.29
CA GLU A 204 -5.24 20.42 9.81
C GLU A 204 -6.38 20.30 8.78
N LEU A 205 -6.10 20.54 7.49
CA LEU A 205 -7.04 20.35 6.38
C LEU A 205 -7.53 18.89 6.29
N ALA A 206 -6.60 17.93 6.28
CA ALA A 206 -6.89 16.50 6.25
C ALA A 206 -7.73 16.05 7.46
N SER A 207 -7.43 16.54 8.66
CA SER A 207 -8.18 16.21 9.89
C SER A 207 -9.64 16.68 9.89
N LYS A 208 -9.97 17.70 9.09
CA LYS A 208 -11.34 18.21 8.92
C LYS A 208 -12.07 17.46 7.78
N LYS A 209 -11.33 17.02 6.75
CA LYS A 209 -11.83 16.15 5.66
C LYS A 209 -12.01 14.67 6.06
N SER A 210 -11.30 14.18 7.07
CA SER A 210 -11.51 12.84 7.66
C SER A 210 -11.16 12.76 9.15
N LYS A 211 -12.05 12.13 9.93
CA LYS A 211 -11.83 11.80 11.35
C LYS A 211 -10.84 10.65 11.56
N ARG A 212 -10.45 9.94 10.50
CA ARG A 212 -9.46 8.84 10.50
C ARG A 212 -8.61 8.95 9.25
N PHE A 213 -7.38 9.40 9.42
CA PHE A 213 -6.36 9.46 8.37
C PHE A 213 -4.99 9.19 9.00
N ILE A 214 -3.98 9.03 8.16
CA ILE A 214 -2.56 9.11 8.51
C ILE A 214 -1.88 10.00 7.46
N GLY A 215 -0.83 10.72 7.84
CA GLY A 215 0.06 11.35 6.87
C GLY A 215 1.24 10.42 6.62
N ILE A 216 1.68 10.27 5.37
CA ILE A 216 2.91 9.57 5.02
C ILE A 216 3.75 10.48 4.14
N THR A 217 5.07 10.41 4.29
CA THR A 217 6.05 11.20 3.53
C THR A 217 7.38 10.45 3.45
N GLY A 218 8.17 10.69 2.41
CA GLY A 218 9.52 10.15 2.26
C GLY A 218 10.60 11.21 2.47
N PRO A 219 11.86 10.81 2.75
CA PRO A 219 13.00 11.65 2.44
C PRO A 219 13.06 11.88 0.93
N GLY A 220 13.38 13.11 0.53
CA GLY A 220 13.43 13.51 -0.86
C GLY A 220 13.56 15.02 -1.00
N VAL A 221 14.06 15.44 -2.16
CA VAL A 221 14.13 16.85 -2.60
C VAL A 221 13.06 17.06 -3.66
N ALA A 222 12.53 18.27 -3.81
CA ALA A 222 11.69 18.59 -4.96
C ALA A 222 12.51 18.46 -6.26
N GLU A 223 11.88 17.98 -7.33
CA GLU A 223 12.58 17.55 -8.55
C GLU A 223 13.09 18.73 -9.42
N ASP A 224 12.76 19.98 -9.06
CA ASP A 224 13.02 21.19 -9.87
C ASP A 224 14.46 21.76 -9.82
N GLU A 225 15.31 21.37 -8.85
CA GLU A 225 16.65 22.00 -8.65
C GLU A 225 17.85 21.14 -9.15
N TRP A 226 17.65 20.23 -10.11
CA TRP A 226 18.70 19.34 -10.62
C TRP A 226 19.64 19.97 -11.66
N THR A 227 20.61 20.79 -11.23
CA THR A 227 21.74 21.24 -12.09
C THR A 227 23.11 20.72 -11.62
N SER A 228 23.36 19.43 -11.87
CA SER A 228 24.68 18.83 -12.15
C SER A 228 25.88 19.23 -11.26
N VAL A 229 25.92 18.73 -10.03
CA VAL A 229 27.15 18.58 -9.21
C VAL A 229 27.12 17.21 -8.53
N THR A 230 28.29 16.63 -8.24
CA THR A 230 28.53 15.27 -7.69
C THR A 230 27.46 14.77 -6.71
N GLU A 231 26.86 13.61 -7.06
CA GLU A 231 25.47 13.28 -6.68
C GLU A 231 25.31 12.71 -5.27
N ASP A 232 26.17 11.78 -4.84
CA ASP A 232 25.93 10.94 -3.64
C ASP A 232 25.99 11.71 -2.30
N ASP A 233 27.12 12.39 -2.00
CA ASP A 233 27.33 13.08 -0.71
C ASP A 233 26.31 14.21 -0.47
N ILE A 234 25.90 14.90 -1.54
CA ILE A 234 24.91 16.00 -1.49
C ILE A 234 23.51 15.42 -1.26
N SER A 235 23.18 14.28 -1.88
CA SER A 235 21.91 13.58 -1.68
C SER A 235 21.75 13.16 -0.21
N GLN A 236 22.71 12.42 0.35
CA GLN A 236 22.64 11.94 1.73
C GLN A 236 22.51 13.08 2.75
N GLN A 237 23.30 14.15 2.59
CA GLN A 237 23.19 15.31 3.50
C GLN A 237 21.80 15.97 3.42
N THR A 238 21.14 15.94 2.26
CA THR A 238 19.82 16.55 2.07
C THR A 238 18.69 15.63 2.55
N GLU A 239 18.82 14.31 2.39
CA GLU A 239 17.95 13.32 3.05
C GLU A 239 18.00 13.44 4.57
N ASP A 240 19.18 13.54 5.18
CA ASP A 240 19.34 13.72 6.62
C ASP A 240 18.60 14.98 7.12
N ILE A 241 18.64 16.07 6.35
CA ILE A 241 17.91 17.31 6.62
C ILE A 241 16.40 17.10 6.49
N ALA A 242 15.93 16.35 5.48
CA ALA A 242 14.52 16.05 5.24
C ALA A 242 13.93 15.09 6.30
N LEU A 243 14.58 13.96 6.59
CA LEU A 243 14.24 13.02 7.67
C LEU A 243 14.12 13.78 9.00
N SER A 244 15.14 14.57 9.30
CA SER A 244 15.15 15.46 10.46
C SER A 244 13.93 16.39 10.44
N PHE A 245 13.68 17.13 9.36
CA PHE A 245 12.55 18.05 9.21
C PHE A 245 11.20 17.37 9.52
N TRP A 246 10.92 16.23 8.88
CA TRP A 246 9.65 15.51 9.04
C TRP A 246 9.45 14.95 10.45
N ARG A 247 10.51 14.38 11.05
CA ARG A 247 10.41 13.86 12.42
C ARG A 247 10.06 14.97 13.43
N LYS A 248 10.53 16.21 13.22
CA LYS A 248 10.16 17.40 14.03
C LYS A 248 8.66 17.73 13.97
N LEU A 249 7.97 17.31 12.91
CA LEU A 249 6.52 17.41 12.74
C LEU A 249 5.74 16.22 13.33
N GLN A 250 6.40 15.37 14.12
CA GLN A 250 5.84 14.16 14.75
C GLN A 250 5.55 12.99 13.77
N PHE A 251 6.21 12.97 12.61
CA PHE A 251 6.30 11.77 11.77
C PHE A 251 7.39 10.81 12.30
N ARG A 252 7.26 9.50 12.11
CA ARG A 252 8.22 8.48 12.61
C ARG A 252 8.50 7.38 11.59
N GLY A 253 9.67 6.74 11.68
CA GLY A 253 10.06 5.59 10.88
C GLY A 253 9.00 4.49 10.82
N ILE A 254 8.64 4.08 9.60
CA ILE A 254 7.77 2.93 9.36
C ILE A 254 8.68 1.69 9.29
N GLY A 255 9.21 1.30 10.45
CA GLY A 255 10.24 0.25 10.59
C GLY A 255 11.48 0.57 9.76
N CYS A 256 12.02 -0.44 9.06
CA CYS A 256 13.19 -0.32 8.17
C CYS A 256 12.86 0.24 6.76
N SER A 257 11.66 0.77 6.53
CA SER A 257 11.39 1.49 5.27
C SER A 257 11.90 2.93 5.36
N ARG A 258 12.13 3.58 4.21
CA ARG A 258 12.49 5.01 4.17
C ARG A 258 11.33 5.94 4.58
N TRP A 259 10.10 5.43 4.60
CA TRP A 259 8.90 6.24 4.77
C TRP A 259 8.63 6.59 6.24
N LEU A 260 8.07 7.78 6.44
CA LEU A 260 7.73 8.33 7.76
C LEU A 260 6.22 8.52 7.88
N CYS A 261 5.62 8.08 9.01
CA CYS A 261 4.17 8.17 9.27
C CYS A 261 3.82 9.15 10.39
N TYR A 262 2.81 9.99 10.15
CA TYR A 262 2.12 10.82 11.13
C TYR A 262 0.76 10.22 11.52
N SER A 263 0.52 10.06 12.83
CA SER A 263 -0.80 9.72 13.36
C SER A 263 -1.49 10.93 14.01
N PRO A 264 -2.78 11.20 13.70
CA PRO A 264 -3.55 12.24 14.37
C PRO A 264 -4.09 11.83 15.75
N ASP A 265 -4.15 10.54 16.11
CA ASP A 265 -4.50 10.13 17.48
C ASP A 265 -3.33 10.44 18.41
N THR A 266 -3.50 11.45 19.26
CA THR A 266 -2.50 11.92 20.23
C THR A 266 -2.06 10.85 21.23
N ARG A 267 -2.80 9.74 21.34
CA ARG A 267 -2.51 8.59 22.23
C ARG A 267 -1.80 7.45 21.50
N HIS A 268 -1.58 7.55 20.19
CA HIS A 268 -0.85 6.52 19.44
C HIS A 268 0.61 6.43 19.93
N LYS A 269 1.19 5.22 19.97
CA LYS A 269 2.54 5.00 20.51
C LYS A 269 3.62 5.85 19.83
N SER A 270 3.44 6.23 18.56
CA SER A 270 4.36 7.12 17.83
C SER A 270 4.34 8.58 18.31
N ARG A 271 3.41 8.96 19.20
CA ARG A 271 3.25 10.32 19.75
C ARG A 271 3.90 10.52 21.11
N SER A 272 3.94 9.49 21.96
CA SER A 272 4.57 9.50 23.29
C SER A 272 6.09 9.35 23.22
N LEU A 273 6.65 9.79 22.10
CA LEU A 273 7.80 9.19 21.46
C LEU A 273 8.26 10.19 20.42
N ALA A 274 9.30 10.93 20.72
CA ALA A 274 9.80 12.03 19.90
C ALA A 274 11.24 11.74 19.53
N ILE A 275 11.58 11.67 18.21
CA ILE A 275 12.74 12.00 17.25
C ILE A 275 13.80 11.00 16.54
N GLU A 276 15.17 10.82 16.60
CA GLU A 276 16.34 10.18 17.39
C GLU A 276 16.44 8.67 17.81
N HIS A 277 15.89 8.11 18.91
CA HIS A 277 15.85 6.63 19.15
C HIS A 277 15.10 5.85 18.01
N ASP A 278 14.82 6.52 16.90
CA ASP A 278 14.01 6.08 15.77
C ASP A 278 14.81 5.02 15.04
N PHE A 279 14.16 4.27 14.17
CA PHE A 279 14.96 3.54 13.22
C PHE A 279 15.56 4.55 12.22
N ASP A 280 16.82 4.91 12.45
CA ASP A 280 17.72 5.38 11.41
C ASP A 280 18.14 4.18 10.57
N LEU A 281 17.99 4.30 9.25
CA LEU A 281 18.59 3.36 8.32
C LEU A 281 20.10 3.33 8.58
N PRO A 282 20.75 2.15 8.60
CA PRO A 282 22.16 2.06 8.91
C PRO A 282 22.95 2.81 7.84
N HIS A 283 23.67 3.87 8.23
CA HIS A 283 24.63 4.52 7.35
C HIS A 283 25.70 3.49 6.97
N VAL A 284 25.59 2.95 5.76
CA VAL A 284 26.50 1.94 5.20
C VAL A 284 27.63 2.66 4.47
N PRO A 285 28.83 2.84 5.09
CA PRO A 285 29.96 3.40 4.38
C PRO A 285 30.36 2.46 3.24
N GLN A 286 30.61 3.05 2.07
CA GLN A 286 31.19 2.34 0.94
C GLN A 286 32.60 1.85 1.31
N VAL A 287 32.83 0.55 1.14
CA VAL A 287 34.14 -0.09 1.35
C VAL A 287 34.88 -0.05 0.02
N PRO A 288 36.19 0.27 -0.03
CA PRO A 288 36.95 0.24 -1.29
C PRO A 288 37.10 -1.17 -1.87
N ASP A 289 36.17 -1.56 -2.73
CA ASP A 289 36.20 -2.78 -3.53
C ASP A 289 37.41 -2.84 -4.48
N THR A 290 37.94 -4.04 -4.72
CA THR A 290 38.90 -4.24 -5.83
C THR A 290 38.13 -4.31 -7.15
N PRO A 291 38.73 -3.90 -8.30
CA PRO A 291 38.03 -3.93 -9.59
C PRO A 291 37.60 -5.35 -10.01
N GLU A 292 38.22 -6.40 -9.48
CA GLU A 292 37.79 -7.79 -9.66
C GLU A 292 36.51 -8.14 -8.87
N ILE A 293 36.30 -7.53 -7.70
CA ILE A 293 35.09 -7.71 -6.89
C ILE A 293 33.92 -6.92 -7.49
N ASP A 294 34.14 -5.64 -7.83
CA ASP A 294 33.16 -4.80 -8.53
C ASP A 294 32.68 -5.46 -9.84
N SER A 295 33.63 -5.94 -10.65
CA SER A 295 33.36 -6.69 -11.88
C SER A 295 32.62 -8.01 -11.62
N LEU A 296 32.83 -8.66 -10.47
CA LEU A 296 32.07 -9.85 -10.09
C LEU A 296 30.64 -9.51 -9.68
N MET A 297 30.44 -8.49 -8.83
CA MET A 297 29.12 -8.04 -8.39
C MET A 297 28.25 -7.62 -9.58
N LYS A 298 28.76 -6.75 -10.46
CA LYS A 298 28.03 -6.25 -11.64
C LYS A 298 27.65 -7.34 -12.64
N ASN A 299 28.35 -8.47 -12.66
CA ASN A 299 28.08 -9.60 -13.57
C ASN A 299 27.33 -10.78 -12.90
N ILE A 300 27.07 -10.73 -11.59
CA ILE A 300 26.60 -11.90 -10.82
C ILE A 300 25.23 -12.41 -11.27
N SER A 301 24.35 -11.54 -11.76
CA SER A 301 23.05 -11.90 -12.32
C SER A 301 23.18 -12.67 -13.64
N VAL A 302 24.14 -12.29 -14.49
CA VAL A 302 24.30 -12.75 -15.88
C VAL A 302 25.05 -14.08 -15.99
N ILE A 303 26.05 -14.32 -15.14
CA ILE A 303 26.86 -15.55 -15.17
C ILE A 303 26.14 -16.74 -14.52
N ASP A 304 26.54 -17.97 -14.87
CA ASP A 304 26.09 -19.16 -14.15
C ASP A 304 26.76 -19.32 -12.78
N ASP A 305 26.22 -20.21 -11.93
CA ASP A 305 26.69 -20.45 -10.57
C ASP A 305 28.08 -21.10 -10.51
N ALA A 306 28.48 -21.88 -11.53
CA ALA A 306 29.79 -22.52 -11.55
C ALA A 306 30.91 -21.53 -11.94
N GLU A 307 30.66 -20.63 -12.90
CA GLU A 307 31.55 -19.51 -13.22
C GLU A 307 31.56 -18.46 -12.08
N CYS A 308 30.42 -18.20 -11.42
CA CYS A 308 30.36 -17.36 -10.23
C CYS A 308 31.25 -17.92 -9.10
N LEU A 309 31.07 -19.20 -8.73
CA LEU A 309 31.87 -19.90 -7.73
C LEU A 309 33.36 -19.95 -8.08
N LYS A 310 33.69 -20.09 -9.36
CA LYS A 310 35.08 -20.03 -9.88
C LYS A 310 35.70 -18.64 -9.73
N ARG A 311 34.94 -17.56 -9.98
CA ARG A 311 35.40 -16.17 -9.75
C ARG A 311 35.54 -15.85 -8.27
N LEU A 312 34.55 -16.21 -7.45
CA LEU A 312 34.62 -16.11 -5.98
C LEU A 312 35.88 -16.79 -5.43
N ARG A 313 36.16 -18.03 -5.85
CA ARG A 313 37.39 -18.75 -5.44
C ARG A 313 38.69 -18.13 -5.97
N LYS A 314 38.66 -17.42 -7.09
CA LYS A 314 39.84 -16.68 -7.61
C LYS A 314 40.14 -15.43 -6.79
N VAL A 315 39.11 -14.72 -6.30
CA VAL A 315 39.23 -13.40 -5.67
C VAL A 315 39.24 -13.46 -4.13
N LEU A 316 38.64 -14.50 -3.55
CA LEU A 316 38.46 -14.68 -2.09
C LEU A 316 38.91 -16.06 -1.58
N GLY A 317 39.48 -16.92 -2.43
CA GLY A 317 39.84 -18.30 -2.05
C GLY A 317 41.00 -18.40 -1.04
N ASP A 318 41.82 -17.35 -0.97
CA ASP A 318 42.96 -17.16 -0.06
C ASP A 318 42.62 -16.29 1.16
N ALA A 319 41.45 -15.65 1.17
CA ALA A 319 41.05 -14.67 2.18
C ALA A 319 40.75 -15.30 3.55
N SER A 320 41.18 -14.64 4.63
CA SER A 320 40.70 -14.92 5.99
C SER A 320 39.24 -14.48 6.14
N PRO A 321 38.44 -15.01 7.09
CA PRO A 321 37.09 -14.48 7.35
C PRO A 321 37.08 -13.00 7.78
N GLU A 322 38.17 -12.49 8.38
CA GLU A 322 38.33 -11.08 8.76
C GLU A 322 38.91 -10.20 7.62
N ASP A 323 39.11 -10.74 6.42
CA ASP A 323 39.63 -10.00 5.28
C ASP A 323 38.61 -8.96 4.78
N ILE A 324 39.04 -7.70 4.63
CA ILE A 324 38.17 -6.59 4.19
C ILE A 324 37.49 -6.84 2.85
N ARG A 325 38.05 -7.71 1.99
CA ARG A 325 37.44 -8.14 0.72
C ARG A 325 36.06 -8.81 0.88
N TRP A 326 35.70 -9.31 2.07
CA TRP A 326 34.36 -9.84 2.35
C TRP A 326 33.31 -8.74 2.66
N GLU A 327 33.74 -7.59 3.17
CA GLU A 327 32.89 -6.44 3.50
C GLU A 327 32.64 -5.51 2.30
N ALA A 328 33.12 -5.93 1.13
CA ALA A 328 32.91 -5.32 -0.17
C ALA A 328 31.41 -5.16 -0.53
N ARG A 329 31.06 -4.06 -1.19
CA ARG A 329 29.67 -3.58 -1.35
C ARG A 329 29.37 -2.92 -2.70
N ASP A 330 28.14 -3.09 -3.16
CA ASP A 330 27.60 -2.33 -4.31
C ASP A 330 27.06 -0.94 -3.90
N ASN A 331 26.61 -0.16 -4.90
CA ASN A 331 25.99 1.15 -4.71
C ASN A 331 24.75 1.16 -3.77
N HIS A 332 24.17 0.00 -3.45
CA HIS A 332 23.01 -0.15 -2.55
C HIS A 332 23.41 -0.77 -1.19
N GLY A 333 24.72 -0.89 -0.91
CA GLY A 333 25.27 -1.48 0.32
C GLY A 333 25.22 -3.00 0.38
N ASN A 334 24.83 -3.68 -0.70
CA ASN A 334 24.71 -5.15 -0.75
C ASN A 334 26.09 -5.80 -0.80
N THR A 335 26.37 -6.71 0.14
CA THR A 335 27.54 -7.60 0.05
C THR A 335 27.28 -8.76 -0.93
N LEU A 336 28.33 -9.49 -1.31
CA LEU A 336 28.22 -10.70 -2.16
C LEU A 336 27.19 -11.73 -1.64
N LEU A 337 26.96 -11.80 -0.32
CA LEU A 337 25.97 -12.71 0.26
C LEU A 337 24.51 -12.22 0.09
N HIS A 338 24.26 -10.95 -0.19
CA HIS A 338 22.94 -10.46 -0.61
C HIS A 338 22.70 -10.77 -2.10
N LEU A 339 23.71 -10.55 -2.94
CA LEU A 339 23.60 -10.62 -4.40
C LEU A 339 23.53 -12.04 -4.97
N ALA A 340 24.29 -12.99 -4.39
CA ALA A 340 24.33 -14.38 -4.87
C ALA A 340 22.97 -15.12 -4.70
N PRO A 341 22.24 -14.99 -3.57
CA PRO A 341 20.90 -15.54 -3.41
C PRO A 341 19.88 -15.01 -4.42
N TRP A 342 19.80 -13.68 -4.62
CA TRP A 342 18.90 -13.04 -5.58
C TRP A 342 19.09 -13.56 -7.01
N SER A 343 20.35 -13.83 -7.37
CA SER A 343 20.74 -14.32 -8.69
C SER A 343 20.62 -15.85 -8.84
N SER A 344 19.95 -16.53 -7.90
CA SER A 344 19.79 -17.99 -7.78
C SER A 344 21.12 -18.76 -7.83
N LYS A 345 22.19 -18.27 -7.17
CA LYS A 345 23.51 -18.91 -7.13
C LYS A 345 23.69 -19.73 -5.85
N SER A 346 23.07 -20.91 -5.77
CA SER A 346 23.01 -21.71 -4.53
C SER A 346 24.36 -22.31 -4.11
N GLN A 347 25.21 -22.71 -5.05
CA GLN A 347 26.55 -23.23 -4.75
C GLN A 347 27.48 -22.11 -4.28
N SER A 348 27.43 -20.95 -4.94
CA SER A 348 28.13 -19.73 -4.54
C SER A 348 27.69 -19.25 -3.16
N THR A 349 26.37 -19.18 -2.90
CA THR A 349 25.79 -18.82 -1.59
C THR A 349 26.28 -19.76 -0.50
N ARG A 350 26.21 -21.08 -0.71
CA ARG A 350 26.71 -22.09 0.24
C ARG A 350 28.20 -21.91 0.53
N TRP A 351 29.01 -21.65 -0.49
CA TRP A 351 30.46 -21.45 -0.34
C TRP A 351 30.80 -20.16 0.43
N ILE A 352 30.08 -19.06 0.19
CA ILE A 352 30.25 -17.80 0.94
C ILE A 352 29.94 -18.02 2.43
N ILE A 353 28.78 -18.61 2.76
CA ILE A 353 28.38 -18.88 4.16
C ILE A 353 29.38 -19.79 4.88
N GLN A 354 29.93 -20.80 4.18
CA GLN A 354 30.97 -21.70 4.71
C GLN A 354 32.33 -21.02 4.93
N ARG A 355 32.57 -19.84 4.35
CA ARG A 355 33.84 -19.10 4.47
C ARG A 355 33.75 -17.90 5.38
N ASN A 356 32.65 -17.15 5.34
CA ASN A 356 32.37 -16.04 6.23
C ASN A 356 30.88 -15.99 6.59
N SER A 357 30.52 -16.70 7.66
CA SER A 357 29.17 -16.67 8.24
C SER A 357 28.82 -15.34 8.91
N GLY A 358 29.81 -14.48 9.20
CA GLY A 358 29.58 -13.12 9.72
C GLY A 358 28.82 -12.22 8.75
N LEU A 359 28.84 -12.54 7.45
CA LEU A 359 28.05 -11.85 6.44
C LEU A 359 26.52 -12.05 6.60
N LEU A 360 26.06 -13.07 7.33
CA LEU A 360 24.63 -13.33 7.56
C LEU A 360 23.94 -12.20 8.37
N SER A 361 24.69 -11.45 9.17
CA SER A 361 24.19 -10.32 9.98
C SER A 361 24.67 -8.95 9.47
N ARG A 362 25.21 -8.87 8.24
CA ARG A 362 25.52 -7.59 7.60
C ARG A 362 24.27 -7.00 6.97
N LEU A 363 24.06 -5.71 7.19
CA LEU A 363 22.96 -4.97 6.60
C LEU A 363 23.41 -4.24 5.33
N ASN A 364 22.50 -4.17 4.35
CA ASN A 364 22.59 -3.25 3.20
C ASN A 364 22.05 -1.85 3.55
N SER A 365 22.02 -0.92 2.59
CA SER A 365 21.55 0.46 2.82
C SER A 365 20.04 0.57 3.12
N LYS A 366 19.27 -0.53 3.05
CA LYS A 366 17.86 -0.60 3.48
C LYS A 366 17.68 -1.17 4.89
N GLY A 367 18.77 -1.56 5.56
CA GLY A 367 18.70 -2.24 6.84
C GLY A 367 18.30 -3.72 6.75
N ASP A 368 18.22 -4.30 5.55
CA ASP A 368 17.95 -5.73 5.36
C ASP A 368 19.22 -6.55 5.60
N THR A 369 19.12 -7.70 6.30
CA THR A 369 20.11 -8.80 6.20
C THR A 369 19.97 -9.54 4.85
N PRO A 370 20.93 -10.40 4.44
CA PRO A 370 20.77 -11.22 3.23
C PRO A 370 19.49 -12.07 3.19
N LEU A 371 18.99 -12.50 4.36
CA LEU A 371 17.76 -13.29 4.47
C LEU A 371 16.51 -12.45 4.22
N GLU A 372 16.44 -11.25 4.82
CA GLU A 372 15.34 -10.30 4.64
C GLU A 372 15.35 -9.74 3.21
N ALA A 373 16.53 -9.38 2.70
CA ALA A 373 16.77 -8.96 1.33
C ALA A 373 16.29 -10.02 0.32
N LEU A 374 16.61 -11.31 0.53
CA LEU A 374 16.10 -12.38 -0.31
C LEU A 374 14.57 -12.51 -0.21
N GLY A 375 14.01 -12.42 1.00
CA GLY A 375 12.56 -12.45 1.22
C GLY A 375 11.83 -11.32 0.49
N ALA A 376 12.33 -10.10 0.58
CA ALA A 376 11.79 -8.93 -0.11
C ALA A 376 11.90 -9.04 -1.65
N TYR A 377 13.00 -9.59 -2.17
CA TYR A 377 13.15 -9.89 -3.60
C TYR A 377 12.18 -10.98 -4.07
N MET A 378 12.05 -12.06 -3.30
CA MET A 378 11.11 -13.14 -3.60
C MET A 378 9.67 -12.63 -3.61
N GLU A 379 9.26 -11.87 -2.59
CA GLU A 379 7.93 -11.26 -2.53
C GLU A 379 7.69 -10.29 -3.69
N ARG A 380 8.64 -9.39 -4.00
CA ARG A 380 8.55 -8.51 -5.17
C ARG A 380 8.37 -9.32 -6.46
N LYS A 381 9.13 -10.41 -6.65
CA LYS A 381 9.02 -11.31 -7.82
C LYS A 381 7.72 -12.12 -7.83
N ARG A 382 7.03 -12.26 -6.68
CA ARG A 382 5.72 -12.89 -6.54
C ARG A 382 4.59 -11.94 -6.91
N THR A 383 4.69 -10.66 -6.52
CA THR A 383 3.59 -9.71 -6.59
C THR A 383 3.70 -8.67 -7.70
N ILE A 384 4.90 -8.35 -8.17
CA ILE A 384 5.14 -7.22 -9.09
C ILE A 384 5.97 -7.67 -10.29
N THR A 385 5.53 -7.32 -11.50
CA THR A 385 6.45 -7.17 -12.64
C THR A 385 6.61 -5.69 -12.96
N GLN A 386 7.79 -5.31 -13.44
CA GLN A 386 8.11 -3.93 -13.79
C GLN A 386 8.58 -3.87 -15.25
N PHE A 387 7.94 -3.01 -16.05
CA PHE A 387 8.31 -2.74 -17.42
C PHE A 387 8.59 -1.24 -17.61
N ARG A 388 9.87 -0.89 -17.80
CA ARG A 388 10.38 0.49 -17.72
C ARG A 388 10.03 1.10 -16.35
N PHE A 389 9.19 2.14 -16.32
CA PHE A 389 8.78 2.84 -15.11
C PHE A 389 7.49 2.27 -14.51
N LEU A 390 6.68 1.55 -15.31
CA LEU A 390 5.39 1.02 -14.91
C LEU A 390 5.55 -0.32 -14.16
N ARG A 391 4.83 -0.47 -13.05
CA ARG A 391 4.65 -1.72 -12.31
C ARG A 391 3.24 -2.25 -12.52
N THR A 392 3.07 -3.56 -12.46
CA THR A 392 1.74 -4.21 -12.48
C THR A 392 1.70 -5.35 -11.48
N ASP A 393 0.54 -5.56 -10.86
CA ASP A 393 0.31 -6.72 -9.99
C ASP A 393 0.34 -8.00 -10.85
N VAL A 394 1.12 -8.97 -10.40
CA VAL A 394 1.24 -10.30 -11.02
C VAL A 394 1.00 -11.42 -10.00
N SER A 395 0.48 -11.10 -8.82
CA SER A 395 0.19 -12.04 -7.72
C SER A 395 -0.59 -13.27 -8.20
N ASP A 396 -1.55 -13.07 -9.09
CA ASP A 396 -2.45 -14.12 -9.59
C ASP A 396 -1.90 -14.83 -10.84
N MET A 397 -0.85 -14.28 -11.46
CA MET A 397 -0.06 -14.95 -12.53
C MET A 397 1.16 -15.71 -11.98
N PHE A 398 1.49 -15.53 -10.70
CA PHE A 398 2.63 -16.20 -10.09
C PHE A 398 2.40 -17.70 -9.91
N THR A 399 3.25 -18.51 -10.55
CA THR A 399 3.10 -19.97 -10.55
C THR A 399 3.90 -20.68 -9.45
N ARG A 400 5.19 -20.36 -9.29
CA ARG A 400 6.09 -20.91 -8.25
C ARG A 400 7.49 -20.27 -8.30
N PHE A 401 8.22 -20.38 -7.21
CA PHE A 401 9.68 -20.22 -7.20
C PHE A 401 10.41 -21.46 -7.76
N ASP A 402 11.66 -21.27 -8.19
CA ASP A 402 12.56 -22.35 -8.57
C ASP A 402 13.25 -23.00 -7.36
N ASN A 403 13.64 -24.26 -7.47
CA ASN A 403 14.27 -24.98 -6.35
C ASN A 403 15.64 -24.40 -5.95
N THR A 404 16.28 -23.59 -6.81
CA THR A 404 17.60 -23.01 -6.56
C THR A 404 17.50 -21.81 -5.63
N ILE A 405 16.54 -20.90 -5.85
CA ILE A 405 16.27 -19.79 -4.93
C ILE A 405 15.69 -20.28 -3.59
N LEU A 406 14.89 -21.36 -3.61
CA LEU A 406 14.47 -22.06 -2.37
C LEU A 406 15.67 -22.64 -1.61
N SER A 407 16.66 -23.19 -2.32
CA SER A 407 17.90 -23.67 -1.71
C SER A 407 18.70 -22.52 -1.09
N CYS A 408 18.79 -21.36 -1.75
CA CYS A 408 19.39 -20.16 -1.17
C CYS A 408 18.65 -19.71 0.11
N LEU A 409 17.31 -19.72 0.10
CA LEU A 409 16.50 -19.35 1.25
C LEU A 409 16.70 -20.30 2.45
N CYS A 410 16.78 -21.61 2.19
CA CYS A 410 17.07 -22.60 3.24
C CYS A 410 18.47 -22.38 3.83
N LEU A 411 19.48 -22.18 2.98
CA LEU A 411 20.86 -21.93 3.41
C LEU A 411 20.99 -20.67 4.29
N LEU A 412 20.30 -19.59 3.95
CA LEU A 412 20.28 -18.35 4.76
C LEU A 412 19.52 -18.51 6.09
N ARG A 413 18.58 -19.46 6.18
CA ARG A 413 17.93 -19.86 7.44
C ARG A 413 18.76 -20.86 8.27
N GLY A 414 19.89 -21.35 7.75
CA GLY A 414 20.69 -22.40 8.38
C GLY A 414 20.09 -23.81 8.26
N LEU A 415 19.20 -24.04 7.29
CA LEU A 415 18.51 -25.31 7.04
C LEU A 415 19.01 -25.99 5.75
N ALA A 416 19.00 -27.32 5.71
CA ALA A 416 19.08 -28.04 4.44
C ALA A 416 17.69 -28.06 3.76
N ILE A 417 17.65 -28.16 2.43
CA ILE A 417 16.36 -28.29 1.70
C ILE A 417 15.82 -29.73 1.78
N GLU A 418 16.67 -30.64 2.22
CA GLU A 418 16.42 -32.05 2.51
C GLU A 418 15.80 -32.28 3.91
N ASP A 419 15.91 -31.30 4.82
CA ASP A 419 15.43 -31.39 6.21
C ASP A 419 14.01 -30.81 6.43
N ILE A 420 13.47 -30.07 5.46
CA ILE A 420 12.15 -29.44 5.55
C ILE A 420 11.03 -30.40 5.11
N SER A 421 9.83 -30.27 5.71
CA SER A 421 8.68 -31.09 5.36
C SER A 421 8.15 -30.77 3.96
N GLU A 422 7.42 -31.71 3.32
CA GLU A 422 6.79 -31.47 2.01
C GLU A 422 5.79 -30.31 2.04
N ASP A 423 5.10 -30.12 3.17
CA ASP A 423 4.25 -28.95 3.43
C ASP A 423 5.05 -27.65 3.47
N GLU A 424 6.18 -27.59 4.20
CA GLU A 424 7.00 -26.37 4.22
C GLU A 424 7.67 -26.10 2.87
N HIS A 425 8.19 -27.13 2.20
CA HIS A 425 8.73 -27.01 0.84
C HIS A 425 7.67 -26.43 -0.11
N SER A 426 6.44 -26.96 -0.08
CA SER A 426 5.33 -26.45 -0.89
C SER A 426 4.95 -25.03 -0.52
N ARG A 427 4.91 -24.69 0.78
CA ARG A 427 4.67 -23.31 1.24
C ARG A 427 5.69 -22.34 0.70
N LEU A 428 6.98 -22.63 0.84
CA LEU A 428 8.04 -21.73 0.38
C LEU A 428 8.02 -21.59 -1.15
N LYS A 429 7.76 -22.69 -1.87
CA LYS A 429 7.62 -22.74 -3.33
C LYS A 429 6.49 -21.89 -3.89
N PHE A 430 5.38 -21.75 -3.15
CA PHE A 430 4.24 -20.89 -3.52
C PHE A 430 4.21 -19.54 -2.76
N GLY A 431 5.18 -19.24 -1.90
CA GLY A 431 5.23 -18.01 -1.10
C GLY A 431 4.33 -17.96 0.14
N CYS A 432 3.71 -19.07 0.57
CA CYS A 432 2.84 -19.12 1.75
C CYS A 432 3.60 -18.96 3.08
N THR A 433 3.72 -17.71 3.54
CA THR A 433 4.31 -17.36 4.84
C THR A 433 3.42 -17.69 6.05
N CYS A 434 2.11 -17.86 5.88
CA CYS A 434 1.11 -17.85 6.98
C CYS A 434 1.15 -19.00 8.01
N GLY A 435 2.12 -19.91 7.93
CA GLY A 435 2.26 -21.07 8.82
C GLY A 435 1.26 -22.21 8.59
N ASN A 436 0.08 -21.92 8.03
CA ASN A 436 -1.12 -22.75 8.19
C ASN A 436 -1.73 -23.30 6.90
N CYS A 437 -1.07 -23.15 5.73
CA CYS A 437 -1.54 -23.73 4.46
C CYS A 437 -1.58 -25.27 4.53
N LEU A 438 -2.75 -25.86 4.24
CA LEU A 438 -2.95 -27.32 4.18
C LEU A 438 -2.35 -27.90 2.89
N GLY A 439 -1.63 -29.02 2.99
CA GLY A 439 -0.79 -29.54 1.88
C GLY A 439 0.34 -28.57 1.49
N GLY A 440 0.58 -27.56 2.33
CA GLY A 440 1.45 -26.42 2.06
C GLY A 440 0.98 -25.42 0.99
N PHE A 441 -0.08 -25.68 0.23
CA PHE A 441 -0.59 -24.76 -0.81
C PHE A 441 -1.98 -24.20 -0.51
N LEU A 442 -2.85 -24.94 0.18
CA LEU A 442 -4.25 -24.54 0.40
C LEU A 442 -4.34 -23.58 1.59
N SER A 443 -4.46 -22.28 1.34
CA SER A 443 -4.52 -21.26 2.40
C SER A 443 -5.76 -21.44 3.31
N PRO A 444 -5.73 -20.97 4.57
CA PRO A 444 -6.91 -21.03 5.45
C PRO A 444 -8.15 -20.36 4.85
N ARG A 445 -8.02 -19.19 4.19
CA ARG A 445 -9.13 -18.53 3.48
C ARG A 445 -9.73 -19.44 2.40
N VAL A 446 -8.88 -20.06 1.58
CA VAL A 446 -9.34 -20.96 0.51
C VAL A 446 -9.96 -22.25 1.08
N LEU A 447 -9.43 -22.79 2.18
CA LEU A 447 -10.00 -23.91 2.91
C LEU A 447 -11.41 -23.58 3.43
N ASP A 448 -11.61 -22.41 4.04
CA ASP A 448 -12.90 -21.97 4.57
C ASP A 448 -13.93 -21.73 3.44
N MET A 449 -13.51 -21.13 2.32
CA MET A 449 -14.39 -20.91 1.15
C MET A 449 -14.77 -22.23 0.45
N LEU A 450 -13.85 -23.19 0.33
CA LEU A 450 -14.13 -24.54 -0.19
C LEU A 450 -15.08 -25.31 0.75
N LEU A 451 -14.89 -25.20 2.06
CA LEU A 451 -15.76 -25.84 3.04
C LEU A 451 -17.18 -25.27 2.94
N PHE A 452 -17.32 -23.94 2.95
CA PHE A 452 -18.60 -23.24 2.78
C PHE A 452 -19.30 -23.63 1.47
N SER A 453 -18.56 -23.70 0.36
CA SER A 453 -19.10 -24.08 -0.95
C SER A 453 -19.56 -25.54 -0.97
N ALA A 454 -18.79 -26.46 -0.38
CA ALA A 454 -19.13 -27.87 -0.30
C ALA A 454 -20.35 -28.14 0.60
N GLU A 455 -20.45 -27.46 1.74
CA GLU A 455 -21.61 -27.52 2.64
C GLU A 455 -22.87 -26.92 1.97
N THR A 456 -22.75 -25.75 1.35
CA THR A 456 -23.87 -25.06 0.66
C THR A 456 -24.40 -25.89 -0.52
N ILE A 457 -23.52 -26.45 -1.35
CA ILE A 457 -23.92 -27.31 -2.48
C ILE A 457 -24.54 -28.63 -1.98
N PHE A 458 -23.99 -29.23 -0.91
CA PHE A 458 -24.59 -30.40 -0.28
C PHE A 458 -26.02 -30.12 0.20
N ASP A 459 -26.21 -29.07 1.00
CA ASP A 459 -27.53 -28.73 1.57
C ASP A 459 -28.54 -28.34 0.48
N LEU A 460 -28.11 -27.61 -0.55
CA LEU A 460 -28.94 -27.26 -1.71
C LEU A 460 -29.45 -28.53 -2.44
N ILE A 461 -28.55 -29.46 -2.78
CA ILE A 461 -28.91 -30.70 -3.47
C ILE A 461 -29.76 -31.59 -2.55
N TYR A 462 -29.45 -31.67 -1.25
CA TYR A 462 -30.14 -32.55 -0.31
C TYR A 462 -31.56 -32.06 0.04
N THR A 463 -31.76 -30.76 0.23
CA THR A 463 -33.03 -30.17 0.70
C THR A 463 -33.97 -29.71 -0.44
N VAL A 464 -33.43 -29.36 -1.60
CA VAL A 464 -34.20 -28.91 -2.77
C VAL A 464 -34.23 -29.97 -3.86
N GLY A 465 -33.13 -30.68 -4.12
CA GLY A 465 -33.02 -31.66 -5.21
C GLY A 465 -34.06 -32.80 -5.13
N ASN A 466 -34.48 -33.20 -3.93
CA ASN A 466 -35.53 -34.21 -3.72
C ASN A 466 -36.96 -33.77 -4.15
N ARG A 467 -37.13 -32.54 -4.67
CA ARG A 467 -38.42 -32.01 -5.15
C ARG A 467 -38.62 -32.18 -6.66
N TYR A 468 -37.55 -32.47 -7.40
CA TYR A 468 -37.53 -32.56 -8.86
C TYR A 468 -37.58 -34.01 -9.34
N ASP A 469 -38.12 -34.24 -10.53
CA ASP A 469 -37.84 -35.50 -11.23
C ASP A 469 -36.37 -35.54 -11.71
N GLY A 470 -35.91 -36.69 -12.22
CA GLY A 470 -34.51 -36.84 -12.60
C GLY A 470 -34.07 -36.00 -13.81
N HIS A 471 -34.98 -35.66 -14.74
CA HIS A 471 -34.70 -34.75 -15.85
C HIS A 471 -34.67 -33.30 -15.38
N GLU A 472 -35.63 -32.89 -14.55
CA GLU A 472 -35.65 -31.56 -13.93
C GLU A 472 -34.42 -31.34 -13.03
N TRP A 473 -34.02 -32.35 -12.25
CA TRP A 473 -32.83 -32.31 -11.40
C TRP A 473 -31.55 -32.11 -12.21
N CYS A 474 -31.33 -32.94 -13.25
CA CYS A 474 -30.13 -32.80 -14.09
C CYS A 474 -30.08 -31.46 -14.84
N ARG A 475 -31.24 -30.88 -15.18
CA ARG A 475 -31.32 -29.55 -15.80
C ARG A 475 -31.08 -28.41 -14.80
N TYR A 476 -31.59 -28.53 -13.57
CA TYR A 476 -31.42 -27.50 -12.55
C TYR A 476 -29.97 -27.41 -12.07
N TYR A 477 -29.26 -28.54 -12.02
CA TYR A 477 -27.87 -28.64 -11.58
C TYR A 477 -26.86 -28.81 -12.74
N GLU A 478 -27.20 -28.40 -13.98
CA GLU A 478 -26.39 -28.67 -15.20
C GLU A 478 -24.90 -28.30 -15.05
N GLY A 479 -24.58 -27.12 -14.50
CA GLY A 479 -23.20 -26.69 -14.23
C GLY A 479 -22.47 -27.47 -13.12
N LEU A 480 -23.20 -28.17 -12.24
CA LEU A 480 -22.63 -29.09 -11.24
C LEU A 480 -22.49 -30.53 -11.77
N LEU A 481 -22.64 -30.73 -13.09
CA LEU A 481 -22.52 -32.03 -13.76
C LEU A 481 -21.49 -32.03 -14.90
N GLU A 482 -20.95 -30.87 -15.30
CA GLU A 482 -20.08 -30.68 -16.47
C GLU A 482 -18.88 -31.64 -16.53
N TYR A 483 -18.29 -31.97 -15.37
CA TYR A 483 -17.10 -32.82 -15.28
C TYR A 483 -17.41 -34.30 -15.01
N LEU A 484 -18.69 -34.71 -14.98
CA LEU A 484 -19.08 -36.11 -14.84
C LEU A 484 -19.08 -36.83 -16.19
N PRO A 485 -18.62 -38.09 -16.29
CA PRO A 485 -18.70 -38.86 -17.53
C PRO A 485 -20.16 -39.06 -17.98
N ASP A 486 -20.46 -38.95 -19.27
CA ASP A 486 -21.82 -39.07 -19.84
C ASP A 486 -22.65 -40.26 -19.30
N PRO A 487 -22.10 -41.49 -19.13
CA PRO A 487 -22.88 -42.62 -18.60
C PRO A 487 -23.33 -42.41 -17.15
N ILE A 488 -22.61 -41.59 -16.38
CA ILE A 488 -22.94 -41.22 -15.00
C ILE A 488 -24.00 -40.12 -15.00
N ALA A 489 -23.84 -39.08 -15.84
CA ALA A 489 -24.85 -38.04 -16.01
C ALA A 489 -26.21 -38.62 -16.46
N GLN A 490 -26.22 -39.52 -17.45
CA GLN A 490 -27.41 -40.26 -17.87
C GLN A 490 -27.98 -41.15 -16.74
N SER A 491 -27.11 -41.74 -15.91
CA SER A 491 -27.55 -42.53 -14.75
C SER A 491 -28.20 -41.67 -13.66
N LEU A 492 -27.76 -40.41 -13.47
CA LEU A 492 -28.37 -39.45 -12.54
C LEU A 492 -29.78 -39.05 -12.98
N THR A 493 -30.01 -38.92 -14.29
CA THR A 493 -31.35 -38.66 -14.85
C THR A 493 -32.33 -39.78 -14.53
N ILE A 494 -31.89 -41.04 -14.58
CA ILE A 494 -32.79 -42.20 -14.43
C ILE A 494 -32.95 -42.63 -12.97
N ARG A 495 -31.90 -42.54 -12.14
CA ARG A 495 -31.84 -43.21 -10.82
C ARG A 495 -31.66 -42.26 -9.63
N ASP A 496 -32.59 -42.36 -8.69
CA ASP A 496 -32.55 -41.71 -7.39
C ASP A 496 -31.33 -42.14 -6.55
N ASP A 497 -31.00 -43.43 -6.52
CA ASP A 497 -29.86 -43.94 -5.74
C ASP A 497 -28.51 -43.38 -6.19
N MET A 498 -28.40 -42.98 -7.46
CA MET A 498 -27.24 -42.25 -7.99
C MET A 498 -27.24 -40.78 -7.57
N ARG A 499 -28.38 -40.09 -7.63
CA ARG A 499 -28.50 -38.67 -7.21
C ARG A 499 -28.18 -38.52 -5.72
N THR A 500 -28.70 -39.40 -4.89
CA THR A 500 -28.35 -39.49 -3.45
C THR A 500 -26.87 -39.82 -3.25
N GLY A 501 -26.28 -40.67 -4.10
CA GLY A 501 -24.86 -41.02 -4.02
C GLY A 501 -23.92 -39.87 -4.40
N PHE A 502 -24.27 -39.10 -5.43
CA PHE A 502 -23.58 -37.86 -5.81
C PHE A 502 -23.74 -36.77 -4.74
N CYS A 503 -24.95 -36.57 -4.22
CA CYS A 503 -25.18 -35.65 -3.09
C CYS A 503 -24.29 -35.98 -1.88
N MET A 504 -24.25 -37.26 -1.47
CA MET A 504 -23.41 -37.69 -0.35
C MET A 504 -21.91 -37.49 -0.61
N LEU A 505 -21.45 -37.50 -1.87
CA LEU A 505 -20.04 -37.22 -2.19
C LEU A 505 -19.64 -35.80 -1.78
N TRP A 506 -20.51 -34.79 -1.92
CA TRP A 506 -20.25 -33.43 -1.44
C TRP A 506 -20.11 -33.36 0.09
N LYS A 507 -20.95 -34.10 0.83
CA LYS A 507 -20.79 -34.28 2.29
C LYS A 507 -19.42 -34.88 2.65
N TYR A 508 -18.89 -35.82 1.85
CA TYR A 508 -17.56 -36.38 2.08
C TYR A 508 -16.43 -35.41 1.73
N LEU A 509 -16.56 -34.62 0.66
CA LEU A 509 -15.61 -33.54 0.32
C LEU A 509 -15.55 -32.48 1.44
N ALA A 510 -16.71 -31.99 1.89
CA ALA A 510 -16.81 -31.08 3.04
C ALA A 510 -16.20 -31.68 4.32
N THR A 511 -16.37 -33.00 4.54
CA THR A 511 -15.80 -33.67 5.71
C THR A 511 -14.29 -33.82 5.62
N CYS A 512 -13.69 -34.09 4.45
CA CYS A 512 -12.24 -34.01 4.27
C CYS A 512 -11.72 -32.62 4.67
N LEU A 513 -12.31 -31.56 4.13
CA LEU A 513 -11.89 -30.18 4.39
C LEU A 513 -12.01 -29.81 5.89
N ARG A 514 -13.12 -30.17 6.53
CA ARG A 514 -13.37 -29.90 7.96
C ARG A 514 -12.37 -30.62 8.88
N GLU A 515 -12.03 -31.87 8.58
CA GLU A 515 -10.99 -32.65 9.28
C GLU A 515 -9.56 -32.26 8.84
N ARG A 516 -9.40 -31.18 8.07
CA ARG A 516 -8.13 -30.68 7.50
C ARG A 516 -7.35 -31.75 6.72
N MET A 517 -8.05 -32.57 5.96
CA MET A 517 -7.51 -33.49 4.94
C MET A 517 -7.74 -32.91 3.54
N LEU A 518 -6.76 -33.06 2.63
CA LEU A 518 -6.98 -32.75 1.23
C LEU A 518 -8.08 -33.68 0.65
N PRO A 519 -9.03 -33.18 -0.16
CA PRO A 519 -10.13 -33.97 -0.72
C PRO A 519 -9.68 -34.84 -1.91
N THR A 520 -8.67 -35.69 -1.69
CA THR A 520 -8.16 -36.65 -2.67
C THR A 520 -9.07 -37.87 -2.78
N ASP A 521 -8.99 -38.60 -3.90
CA ASP A 521 -9.68 -39.88 -4.08
C ASP A 521 -9.41 -40.84 -2.91
N GLU A 522 -8.18 -40.90 -2.38
CA GLU A 522 -7.80 -41.76 -1.25
C GLU A 522 -8.46 -41.34 0.07
N ASN A 523 -8.41 -40.06 0.44
CA ASN A 523 -8.99 -39.56 1.69
C ASN A 523 -10.53 -39.66 1.68
N VAL A 524 -11.17 -39.36 0.55
CA VAL A 524 -12.61 -39.53 0.37
C VAL A 524 -12.99 -41.01 0.42
N LEU A 525 -12.24 -41.90 -0.24
CA LEU A 525 -12.47 -43.35 -0.16
C LEU A 525 -12.27 -43.89 1.26
N LEU A 526 -11.33 -43.34 2.05
CA LEU A 526 -11.15 -43.71 3.46
C LEU A 526 -12.39 -43.36 4.28
N LEU A 527 -12.94 -42.14 4.13
CA LEU A 527 -14.18 -41.75 4.81
C LEU A 527 -15.38 -42.60 4.36
N VAL A 528 -15.57 -42.81 3.05
CA VAL A 528 -16.65 -43.65 2.47
C VAL A 528 -16.50 -45.14 2.81
N ARG A 529 -15.30 -45.60 3.19
CA ARG A 529 -15.05 -46.96 3.72
C ARG A 529 -15.44 -47.08 5.19
N ASN A 530 -15.10 -46.07 5.99
CA ASN A 530 -15.30 -46.05 7.44
C ASN A 530 -16.71 -45.60 7.86
N SER A 531 -17.46 -44.98 6.97
CA SER A 531 -18.85 -44.56 7.20
C SER A 531 -19.80 -45.76 7.39
N ASN A 532 -20.68 -45.69 8.40
CA ASN A 532 -21.81 -46.60 8.57
C ASN A 532 -23.07 -46.15 7.80
N ASP A 533 -22.90 -45.38 6.71
CA ASP A 533 -24.01 -44.87 5.88
C ASP A 533 -24.78 -46.05 5.24
N TRP A 534 -26.06 -46.21 5.60
CA TRP A 534 -26.97 -47.22 5.05
C TRP A 534 -28.27 -46.58 4.53
N PRO A 535 -28.63 -46.78 3.24
CA PRO A 535 -27.88 -47.50 2.21
C PRO A 535 -26.58 -46.78 1.81
N PRO A 536 -25.55 -47.49 1.32
CA PRO A 536 -24.23 -46.93 1.04
C PRO A 536 -24.18 -46.19 -0.32
N HIS A 537 -25.06 -45.21 -0.50
CA HIS A 537 -25.28 -44.53 -1.78
C HIS A 537 -24.02 -43.96 -2.43
N CYS A 538 -23.15 -43.28 -1.66
CA CYS A 538 -21.89 -42.73 -2.18
C CYS A 538 -20.95 -43.82 -2.70
N ARG A 539 -20.84 -44.95 -1.97
CA ARG A 539 -20.03 -46.10 -2.39
C ARG A 539 -20.58 -46.72 -3.68
N ASN A 540 -21.90 -46.84 -3.80
CA ASN A 540 -22.57 -47.36 -5.00
C ASN A 540 -22.39 -46.43 -6.21
N PHE A 541 -22.38 -45.11 -6.01
CA PHE A 541 -22.11 -44.11 -7.06
C PHE A 541 -20.68 -44.24 -7.57
N ILE A 542 -19.68 -44.24 -6.67
CA ILE A 542 -18.26 -44.37 -7.03
C ILE A 542 -17.99 -45.71 -7.73
N GLN A 543 -18.51 -46.83 -7.20
CA GLN A 543 -18.36 -48.17 -7.80
C GLN A 543 -18.97 -48.29 -9.20
N LYS A 544 -19.92 -47.42 -9.57
CA LYS A 544 -20.53 -47.40 -10.90
C LYS A 544 -19.86 -46.42 -11.87
N GLY A 545 -18.70 -45.85 -11.49
CA GLY A 545 -17.90 -44.93 -12.30
C GLY A 545 -18.02 -43.45 -11.89
N GLY A 546 -18.66 -43.15 -10.75
CA GLY A 546 -18.72 -41.81 -10.20
C GLY A 546 -17.34 -41.30 -9.77
N SER A 547 -16.87 -40.22 -10.39
CA SER A 547 -15.53 -39.66 -10.19
C SER A 547 -15.50 -38.70 -8.99
N ILE A 548 -14.65 -39.01 -8.00
CA ILE A 548 -14.39 -38.14 -6.83
C ILE A 548 -13.66 -36.88 -7.30
N SER A 549 -12.57 -37.05 -8.05
CA SER A 549 -11.81 -35.96 -8.67
C SER A 549 -12.69 -35.01 -9.50
N SER A 550 -13.72 -35.49 -10.22
CA SER A 550 -14.64 -34.62 -10.95
C SER A 550 -15.48 -33.73 -10.01
N ALA A 551 -15.98 -34.29 -8.91
CA ALA A 551 -16.72 -33.51 -7.90
C ALA A 551 -15.80 -32.51 -7.17
N ALA A 552 -14.53 -32.87 -6.96
CA ALA A 552 -13.52 -31.94 -6.44
C ALA A 552 -13.27 -30.78 -7.42
N THR A 553 -13.09 -31.04 -8.73
CA THR A 553 -12.95 -29.99 -9.76
C THR A 553 -14.13 -29.02 -9.75
N MET A 554 -15.36 -29.55 -9.71
CA MET A 554 -16.58 -28.73 -9.67
C MET A 554 -16.67 -27.89 -8.38
N LEU A 555 -16.22 -28.43 -7.23
CA LEU A 555 -16.09 -27.66 -6.00
C LEU A 555 -15.09 -26.50 -6.12
N PHE A 556 -13.91 -26.73 -6.70
CA PHE A 556 -12.92 -25.67 -6.92
C PHE A 556 -13.46 -24.58 -7.86
N GLN A 557 -14.06 -24.95 -8.99
CA GLN A 557 -14.63 -23.98 -9.93
C GLN A 557 -15.76 -23.16 -9.30
N GLN A 558 -16.73 -23.78 -8.62
CA GLN A 558 -17.81 -23.05 -7.96
C GLN A 558 -17.28 -22.10 -6.87
N THR A 559 -16.20 -22.46 -6.19
CA THR A 559 -15.55 -21.57 -5.21
C THR A 559 -14.89 -20.36 -5.88
N MET A 560 -14.27 -20.55 -7.06
CA MET A 560 -13.71 -19.45 -7.87
C MET A 560 -14.79 -18.54 -8.46
N GLU A 561 -15.91 -19.09 -8.93
CA GLU A 561 -17.06 -18.32 -9.41
C GLU A 561 -17.70 -17.49 -8.27
N LEU A 562 -17.77 -18.05 -7.07
CA LEU A 562 -18.24 -17.33 -5.87
C LEU A 562 -17.29 -16.20 -5.45
N GLU A 563 -15.97 -16.40 -5.50
CA GLU A 563 -14.99 -15.34 -5.19
C GLU A 563 -15.13 -14.19 -6.20
N GLN A 564 -15.20 -14.48 -7.51
CA GLN A 564 -15.46 -13.47 -8.55
C GLN A 564 -16.80 -12.73 -8.35
N LEU A 565 -17.88 -13.43 -7.97
CA LEU A 565 -19.17 -12.81 -7.67
C LEU A 565 -19.08 -11.84 -6.49
N TYR A 566 -18.34 -12.18 -5.44
CA TYR A 566 -18.13 -11.28 -4.30
C TYR A 566 -17.32 -10.03 -4.64
N ASP A 567 -16.50 -10.06 -5.70
CA ASP A 567 -15.78 -8.88 -6.19
C ASP A 567 -16.69 -8.04 -7.12
N PHE A 568 -17.44 -8.69 -8.02
CA PHE A 568 -18.41 -8.02 -8.90
C PHE A 568 -19.55 -7.31 -8.16
N GLU A 569 -20.05 -7.85 -7.04
CA GLU A 569 -21.11 -7.20 -6.24
C GLU A 569 -20.62 -5.97 -5.43
N LYS A 570 -19.31 -5.68 -5.40
CA LYS A 570 -18.74 -4.51 -4.70
C LYS A 570 -18.24 -3.40 -5.62
N GLY A 571 -18.01 -3.68 -6.90
CA GLY A 571 -17.64 -2.66 -7.88
C GLY A 571 -18.70 -1.53 -7.97
N PRO A 572 -18.29 -0.29 -8.31
CA PRO A 572 -19.23 0.81 -8.44
C PRO A 572 -20.31 0.48 -9.47
N ALA A 573 -21.58 0.71 -9.11
CA ALA A 573 -22.75 0.25 -9.87
C ALA A 573 -22.96 1.03 -11.19
N GLY A 574 -22.12 0.78 -12.19
CA GLY A 574 -22.30 1.27 -13.54
C GLY A 574 -21.06 1.22 -14.44
N VAL A 575 -20.87 0.12 -15.18
CA VAL A 575 -21.02 0.08 -16.66
C VAL A 575 -21.40 -1.35 -17.08
N ALA A 576 -22.68 -1.61 -17.30
CA ALA A 576 -23.14 -2.85 -17.91
C ALA A 576 -23.28 -2.68 -19.43
N ASN A 577 -22.21 -2.95 -20.21
CA ASN A 577 -22.32 -3.26 -21.64
C ASN A 577 -20.98 -3.72 -22.27
N MET A 578 -20.84 -5.03 -22.54
CA MET A 578 -20.17 -5.53 -23.75
C MET A 578 -20.87 -6.80 -24.25
N PRO A 579 -21.04 -6.97 -25.57
CA PRO A 579 -21.75 -8.12 -26.14
C PRO A 579 -20.85 -9.36 -26.26
N LYS A 580 -21.43 -10.55 -26.06
CA LYS A 580 -20.74 -11.83 -26.30
C LYS A 580 -20.51 -12.05 -27.80
N SER A 581 -19.30 -11.80 -28.29
CA SER A 581 -18.90 -12.17 -29.67
C SER A 581 -18.68 -13.68 -29.78
N LYS A 582 -19.55 -14.37 -30.53
CA LYS A 582 -19.29 -15.73 -31.01
C LYS A 582 -18.63 -15.69 -32.39
N ALA A 583 -17.38 -16.15 -32.48
CA ALA A 583 -16.76 -16.68 -33.70
C ALA A 583 -15.53 -17.51 -33.28
#